data_AF-A0A378KUA9-F1
#
_entry.id   AF-A0A378KUA9-F1
#
_cell.length_a   1.000
_cell.length_b   1.000
_cell.length_c   1.000
_cell.angle_alpha   90.00
_cell.angle_beta   90.00
_cell.angle_gamma   90.00
#
_symmetry.space_group_name_H-M   'P 1'
#
loop_
_entity.id
_entity.type
_entity.pdbx_description
1 polymer ?
#
loop_
_entity_poly.entity_id
_entity_poly.type
_entity_poly.pdbx_seq_one_letter_code
_entity_poly.pdbx_strand_id
1 'polypeptide(L)'
;MTLKKMPQHEYFEYDPDTTFGKGVLLRDKGMQLIAQFYREKYDVNVIMDNNIYCQGQNFMELVKKGRAEKGDYRCAYILIGLRHATPVFYLKSGNSEGFFIPDSVGRTHEHNYGQVRKIISELLLEHFPEIPIFVTEEIRQADLISCYTDALVFVRDVTAKKENAYFKSAHLVGQLESRATEHVADVSTGFSEKKITLKKAFLPDELLKTAQISAFVEDNKSKEKNPSIIHVLKDGTQENLAQFRERYSKTKDGKTYNGYLRNKGLKYSQIIIQQYYKNQLIEELNKLPDIDKNRVAKLTNEFVNQLKSLGEKITNDIAFSFFEAFVFNIKEGVTKEINMNNRKDSLPTEESENFNSSKEPALTSKIQIPETAEDEDKKITCVDLENNILTLSEAMKKSISSLSKNILVIGKENKEDMLAMLHNQFNFYCEQKKMDLAYKTVIEFIKEASTARGGNFNFFKARHGETHSAKAFFEVLHSAKLDDFVKELQEKAKQDMVVNETSSKVPSLK
;
A
#
# COMPACT_ATOMS: atom_id res chain seq x y z
N MET A 1 11.46 -13.19 -18.91
CA MET A 1 10.52 -13.12 -17.76
C MET A 1 10.32 -11.67 -17.41
N THR A 2 9.07 -11.19 -17.39
CA THR A 2 8.78 -9.75 -17.22
C THR A 2 8.55 -9.45 -15.74
N LEU A 3 9.42 -8.64 -15.14
CA LEU A 3 9.22 -8.12 -13.78
C LEU A 3 7.97 -7.24 -13.76
N LYS A 4 7.17 -7.31 -12.69
CA LYS A 4 5.85 -6.66 -12.62
C LYS A 4 5.85 -5.54 -11.57
N LYS A 5 5.63 -4.32 -12.02
CA LYS A 5 5.35 -3.17 -11.14
C LYS A 5 4.10 -3.46 -10.29
N MET A 6 4.12 -3.01 -9.03
CA MET A 6 2.97 -3.16 -8.12
C MET A 6 1.75 -2.43 -8.69
N PRO A 7 0.59 -3.09 -8.85
CA PRO A 7 -0.65 -2.42 -9.21
C PRO A 7 -1.19 -1.66 -7.99
N GLN A 8 -0.68 -0.46 -7.74
CA GLN A 8 -0.84 0.28 -6.47
C GLN A 8 -2.28 0.35 -5.95
N HIS A 9 -3.25 0.63 -6.83
CA HIS A 9 -4.66 0.78 -6.49
C HIS A 9 -5.28 -0.47 -5.85
N GLU A 10 -4.72 -1.67 -6.10
CA GLU A 10 -5.17 -2.90 -5.45
C GLU A 10 -4.71 -3.02 -3.98
N TYR A 11 -3.74 -2.21 -3.56
CA TYR A 11 -3.13 -2.26 -2.24
C TYR A 11 -3.46 -1.04 -1.39
N PHE A 12 -3.43 0.14 -1.99
CA PHE A 12 -3.82 1.40 -1.34
C PHE A 12 -4.04 2.52 -2.35
N GLU A 13 -4.78 3.54 -1.92
CA GLU A 13 -4.99 4.78 -2.65
C GLU A 13 -4.68 5.98 -1.76
N TYR A 14 -4.19 7.07 -2.35
CA TYR A 14 -4.04 8.33 -1.63
C TYR A 14 -5.41 9.00 -1.55
N ASP A 15 -5.82 9.34 -0.33
CA ASP A 15 -7.09 10.01 -0.10
C ASP A 15 -7.02 11.46 -0.60
N PRO A 16 -7.87 11.87 -1.55
CA PRO A 16 -7.92 13.23 -2.01
C PRO A 16 -8.55 14.19 -0.98
N ASP A 17 -9.24 13.69 0.05
CA ASP A 17 -9.85 14.54 1.07
C ASP A 17 -8.78 15.29 1.90
N THR A 18 -8.77 16.60 1.73
CA THR A 18 -7.86 17.51 2.44
C THR A 18 -8.39 17.93 3.82
N THR A 19 -9.60 17.51 4.20
CA THR A 19 -10.23 17.86 5.50
C THR A 19 -9.33 17.48 6.67
N PHE A 20 -8.76 16.28 6.63
CA PHE A 20 -7.85 15.78 7.66
C PHE A 20 -6.38 15.72 7.19
N GLY A 21 -6.08 16.41 6.08
CA GLY A 21 -4.81 16.34 5.36
C GLY A 21 -4.61 15.02 4.60
N LYS A 22 -3.46 14.91 3.92
CA LYS A 22 -3.10 13.73 3.10
C LYS A 22 -3.29 12.44 3.91
N GLY A 23 -4.06 11.50 3.37
CA GLY A 23 -4.33 10.20 3.94
C GLY A 23 -4.08 9.06 2.97
N VAL A 24 -4.22 7.83 3.45
CA VAL A 24 -4.13 6.62 2.64
C VAL A 24 -5.32 5.74 2.96
N LEU A 25 -6.10 5.42 1.93
CA LEU A 25 -7.11 4.38 1.99
C LEU A 25 -6.42 3.04 1.76
N LEU A 26 -6.40 2.18 2.77
CA LEU A 26 -5.84 0.84 2.67
C LEU A 26 -6.85 -0.12 2.03
N ARG A 27 -6.34 -1.03 1.20
CA ARG A 27 -7.10 -2.17 0.65
C ARG A 27 -6.65 -3.48 1.32
N ASP A 28 -7.45 -4.53 1.18
CA ASP A 28 -7.21 -5.84 1.78
C ASP A 28 -5.80 -6.37 1.53
N LYS A 29 -5.34 -6.33 0.26
CA LYS A 29 -3.99 -6.78 -0.12
C LYS A 29 -2.90 -5.96 0.56
N GLY A 30 -3.10 -4.64 0.70
CA GLY A 30 -2.20 -3.76 1.43
C GLY A 30 -2.14 -4.10 2.92
N MET A 31 -3.29 -4.36 3.54
CA MET A 31 -3.34 -4.80 4.93
C MET A 31 -2.60 -6.12 5.14
N GLN A 32 -2.79 -7.10 4.24
CA GLN A 32 -2.08 -8.39 4.26
C GLN A 32 -0.56 -8.21 4.26
N LEU A 33 -0.02 -7.31 3.43
CA LEU A 33 1.41 -7.01 3.43
C LEU A 33 1.88 -6.34 4.73
N ILE A 34 1.07 -5.46 5.34
CA ILE A 34 1.39 -4.84 6.63
C ILE A 34 1.39 -5.88 7.76
N ALA A 35 0.41 -6.79 7.77
CA ALA A 35 0.38 -7.87 8.75
C ALA A 35 1.53 -8.86 8.58
N GLN A 36 1.94 -9.15 7.35
CA GLN A 36 3.18 -9.90 7.09
C GLN A 36 4.39 -9.18 7.68
N PHE A 37 4.55 -7.88 7.39
CA PHE A 37 5.61 -7.07 7.96
C PHE A 37 5.59 -7.07 9.51
N TYR A 38 4.42 -7.04 10.13
CA TYR A 38 4.28 -7.11 11.59
C TYR A 38 4.65 -8.47 12.18
N ARG A 39 4.26 -9.57 11.55
CA ARG A 39 4.71 -10.91 11.93
C ARG A 39 6.23 -11.00 11.92
N GLU A 40 6.85 -10.56 10.83
CA GLU A 40 8.30 -10.61 10.65
C GLU A 40 9.07 -9.69 11.62
N LYS A 41 8.54 -8.50 11.89
CA LYS A 41 9.27 -7.48 12.67
C LYS A 41 8.98 -7.50 14.17
N TYR A 42 7.76 -7.86 14.57
CA TYR A 42 7.28 -7.68 15.94
C TYR A 42 6.70 -8.96 16.57
N ASP A 43 6.81 -10.10 15.87
CA ASP A 43 6.23 -11.39 16.28
C ASP A 43 4.74 -11.28 16.65
N VAL A 44 4.00 -10.52 15.83
CA VAL A 44 2.57 -10.26 16.01
C VAL A 44 1.76 -11.44 15.50
N ASN A 45 0.87 -11.99 16.33
CA ASN A 45 -0.07 -13.03 15.91
C ASN A 45 -1.40 -12.41 15.46
N VAL A 46 -1.60 -12.28 14.15
CA VAL A 46 -2.81 -11.69 13.56
C VAL A 46 -3.34 -12.54 12.41
N ILE A 47 -4.66 -12.72 12.40
CA ILE A 47 -5.43 -13.23 11.26
C ILE A 47 -6.26 -12.08 10.69
N MET A 48 -6.42 -12.06 9.38
CA MET A 48 -7.33 -11.13 8.72
C MET A 48 -8.23 -11.91 7.78
N ASP A 49 -9.49 -11.53 7.78
CA ASP A 49 -10.50 -12.11 6.92
C ASP A 49 -11.32 -10.98 6.30
N ASN A 50 -11.54 -11.10 5.00
CA ASN A 50 -12.29 -10.15 4.19
C ASN A 50 -13.74 -10.59 3.97
N ASN A 51 -14.13 -11.74 4.51
CA ASN A 51 -15.48 -12.22 4.46
C ASN A 51 -16.15 -12.11 5.82
N ILE A 52 -17.08 -11.17 5.96
CA ILE A 52 -17.92 -11.03 7.15
C ILE A 52 -18.75 -12.29 7.45
N TYR A 53 -18.89 -13.22 6.49
CA TYR A 53 -19.59 -14.49 6.61
C TYR A 53 -18.64 -15.69 6.79
N CYS A 54 -17.32 -15.50 6.72
CA CYS A 54 -16.41 -16.55 7.17
C CYS A 54 -16.47 -16.61 8.70
N GLN A 55 -16.72 -17.81 9.22
CA GLN A 55 -16.99 -18.09 10.64
C GLN A 55 -15.77 -17.90 11.56
N GLY A 56 -14.75 -17.14 11.13
CA GLY A 56 -13.53 -16.88 11.90
C GLY A 56 -12.85 -18.15 12.44
N GLN A 57 -12.97 -19.28 11.74
CA GLN A 57 -12.54 -20.59 12.24
C GLN A 57 -11.05 -20.59 12.60
N ASN A 58 -10.19 -20.02 11.75
CA ASN A 58 -8.76 -19.90 12.03
C ASN A 58 -8.49 -19.06 13.30
N PHE A 59 -9.31 -18.03 13.57
CA PHE A 59 -9.22 -17.27 14.81
C PHE A 59 -9.66 -18.11 16.01
N MET A 60 -10.74 -18.89 15.90
CA MET A 60 -11.18 -19.79 16.97
C MET A 60 -10.12 -20.85 17.30
N GLU A 61 -9.42 -21.38 16.30
CA GLU A 61 -8.29 -22.29 16.49
C GLU A 61 -7.13 -21.61 17.22
N LEU A 62 -6.80 -20.36 16.86
CA LEU A 62 -5.78 -19.59 17.58
C LEU A 62 -6.16 -19.31 19.04
N VAL A 63 -7.45 -19.06 19.32
CA VAL A 63 -7.94 -18.88 20.70
C VAL A 63 -7.79 -20.18 21.48
N LYS A 64 -8.25 -21.32 20.93
CA LYS A 64 -8.09 -22.64 21.57
C LYS A 64 -6.63 -22.95 21.87
N LYS A 65 -5.72 -22.68 20.91
CA LYS A 65 -4.28 -22.80 21.10
C LYS A 65 -3.77 -21.90 22.23
N GLY A 66 -4.17 -20.63 22.24
CA GLY A 66 -3.78 -19.66 23.27
C GLY A 66 -4.24 -20.03 24.67
N ARG A 67 -5.44 -20.62 24.80
CA ARG A 67 -5.95 -21.13 26.08
C ARG A 67 -5.08 -22.27 26.62
N ALA A 68 -4.65 -23.17 25.75
CA ALA A 68 -3.78 -24.30 26.10
C ALA A 68 -2.32 -23.88 26.39
N GLU A 69 -1.88 -22.73 25.88
CA GLU A 69 -0.52 -22.23 26.07
C GLU A 69 -0.27 -21.80 27.52
N LYS A 70 0.91 -22.13 28.08
CA LYS A 70 1.26 -21.70 29.45
C LYS A 70 1.67 -20.23 29.44
N GLY A 71 1.16 -19.45 30.40
CA GLY A 71 1.51 -18.04 30.56
C GLY A 71 0.65 -17.10 29.72
N ASP A 72 1.23 -15.95 29.36
CA ASP A 72 0.55 -14.89 28.65
C ASP A 72 0.46 -15.19 27.15
N TYR A 73 -0.70 -14.93 26.56
CA TYR A 73 -0.93 -15.13 25.13
C TYR A 73 -1.82 -14.03 24.57
N ARG A 74 -1.53 -13.59 23.35
CA ARG A 74 -2.37 -12.63 22.63
C ARG A 74 -2.40 -12.96 21.17
N CYS A 75 -3.59 -12.92 20.59
CA CYS A 75 -3.77 -12.95 19.15
C CYS A 75 -4.86 -11.97 18.74
N ALA A 76 -4.77 -11.52 17.49
CA ALA A 76 -5.71 -10.60 16.89
C ALA A 76 -6.40 -11.21 15.68
N TYR A 77 -7.62 -10.75 15.45
CA TYR A 77 -8.40 -10.98 14.25
C TYR A 77 -8.89 -9.63 13.75
N ILE A 78 -8.65 -9.28 12.50
CA ILE A 78 -9.27 -8.11 11.89
C ILE A 78 -10.35 -8.59 10.94
N LEU A 79 -11.59 -8.22 11.24
CA LEU A 79 -12.68 -8.37 10.29
C LEU A 79 -12.66 -7.17 9.34
N ILE A 80 -12.39 -7.43 8.06
CA ILE A 80 -12.43 -6.42 7.01
C ILE A 80 -13.80 -6.51 6.34
N GLY A 81 -14.67 -5.55 6.66
CA GLY A 81 -15.94 -5.36 5.94
C GLY A 81 -15.78 -4.41 4.75
N LEU A 82 -16.88 -4.17 4.04
CA LEU A 82 -16.89 -3.37 2.80
C LEU A 82 -16.32 -1.95 2.95
N ARG A 83 -16.51 -1.32 4.12
CA ARG A 83 -16.14 0.08 4.38
C ARG A 83 -15.53 0.30 5.77
N HIS A 84 -15.27 -0.76 6.51
CA HIS A 84 -14.84 -0.67 7.90
C HIS A 84 -14.04 -1.89 8.30
N ALA A 85 -13.07 -1.69 9.19
CA ALA A 85 -12.28 -2.76 9.78
C ALA A 85 -12.41 -2.74 11.30
N THR A 86 -12.83 -3.87 11.87
CA THR A 86 -12.97 -4.04 13.32
C THR A 86 -11.92 -5.05 13.80
N PRO A 87 -10.97 -4.63 14.65
CA PRO A 87 -10.06 -5.56 15.30
C PRO A 87 -10.75 -6.24 16.50
N VAL A 88 -10.44 -7.52 16.69
CA VAL A 88 -10.88 -8.37 17.78
C VAL A 88 -9.63 -9.01 18.37
N PHE A 89 -9.51 -9.01 19.69
CA PHE A 89 -8.38 -9.55 20.39
C PHE A 89 -8.82 -10.65 21.34
N TYR A 90 -8.06 -11.73 21.39
CA TYR A 90 -8.05 -12.62 22.54
C TYR A 90 -6.82 -12.30 23.37
N LEU A 91 -7.04 -12.09 24.67
CA LEU A 91 -6.02 -11.68 25.62
C LEU A 91 -6.00 -12.69 26.77
N LYS A 92 -4.82 -13.19 27.10
CA LYS A 92 -4.56 -14.03 28.27
C LYS A 92 -3.37 -13.47 29.04
N SER A 93 -3.55 -13.27 30.34
CA SER A 93 -2.50 -12.86 31.27
C SER A 93 -2.58 -13.69 32.54
N GLY A 94 -1.68 -14.66 32.68
CA GLY A 94 -1.77 -15.70 33.72
C GLY A 94 -3.09 -16.46 33.66
N ASN A 95 -3.90 -16.34 34.73
CA ASN A 95 -5.21 -16.98 34.86
C ASN A 95 -6.38 -16.11 34.39
N SER A 96 -6.13 -14.86 34.00
CA SER A 96 -7.17 -13.96 33.49
C SER A 96 -7.21 -14.01 31.97
N GLU A 97 -8.41 -14.10 31.39
CA GLU A 97 -8.62 -14.05 29.95
C GLU A 97 -9.80 -13.15 29.57
N GLY A 98 -9.79 -12.64 28.34
CA GLY A 98 -10.86 -11.79 27.84
C GLY A 98 -10.78 -11.56 26.33
N PHE A 99 -11.94 -11.32 25.73
CA PHE A 99 -12.03 -10.77 24.37
C PHE A 99 -12.09 -9.26 24.42
N PHE A 100 -11.39 -8.59 23.53
CA PHE A 100 -11.41 -7.14 23.44
C PHE A 100 -11.71 -6.68 22.01
N ILE A 101 -12.73 -5.85 21.85
CA ILE A 101 -13.21 -5.31 20.57
C ILE A 101 -13.16 -3.78 20.62
N PRO A 102 -12.01 -3.16 20.31
CA PRO A 102 -11.89 -1.71 20.22
C PRO A 102 -12.34 -1.23 18.85
N ASP A 103 -13.64 -1.14 18.61
CA ASP A 103 -14.17 -0.64 17.35
C ASP A 103 -14.01 0.88 17.22
N SER A 104 -13.42 1.37 16.12
CA SER A 104 -13.03 2.78 15.98
C SER A 104 -14.18 3.74 15.72
N VAL A 105 -15.25 3.24 15.09
CA VAL A 105 -16.48 3.99 14.83
C VAL A 105 -17.49 3.86 15.96
N GLY A 106 -17.27 2.95 16.91
CA GLY A 106 -18.15 2.72 18.04
C GLY A 106 -19.24 1.68 17.74
N ARG A 107 -19.57 0.85 18.75
CA ARG A 107 -20.48 -0.30 18.62
C ARG A 107 -21.85 0.07 18.05
N THR A 108 -22.42 1.19 18.50
CA THR A 108 -23.79 1.60 18.17
C THR A 108 -23.86 2.53 16.97
N HIS A 109 -22.73 2.84 16.33
CA HIS A 109 -22.71 3.76 15.22
C HIS A 109 -23.24 3.10 13.94
N GLU A 110 -23.96 3.85 13.11
CA GLU A 110 -24.52 3.35 11.84
C GLU A 110 -23.44 2.80 10.89
N HIS A 111 -22.24 3.41 10.90
CA HIS A 111 -21.09 2.97 10.12
C HIS A 111 -20.39 1.73 10.68
N ASN A 112 -20.82 1.18 11.83
CA ASN A 112 -20.38 -0.14 12.27
C ASN A 112 -21.02 -1.25 11.42
N TYR A 113 -22.16 -0.98 10.76
CA TYR A 113 -22.91 -1.96 9.96
C TYR A 113 -23.23 -3.27 10.69
N GLY A 114 -23.36 -3.22 12.02
CA GLY A 114 -23.63 -4.38 12.87
C GLY A 114 -22.47 -5.37 12.99
N GLN A 115 -21.26 -5.03 12.52
CA GLN A 115 -20.10 -5.92 12.55
C GLN A 115 -19.76 -6.40 13.97
N VAL A 116 -19.77 -5.49 14.95
CA VAL A 116 -19.46 -5.84 16.35
C VAL A 116 -20.51 -6.79 16.93
N ARG A 117 -21.80 -6.54 16.65
CA ARG A 117 -22.89 -7.42 17.09
C ARG A 117 -22.71 -8.82 16.54
N LYS A 118 -22.38 -8.91 15.23
CA LYS A 118 -22.16 -10.18 14.53
C LYS A 118 -20.96 -10.96 15.09
N ILE A 119 -19.83 -10.27 15.30
CA ILE A 119 -18.65 -10.86 15.95
C ILE A 119 -19.04 -11.45 17.31
N ILE A 120 -19.76 -10.70 18.14
CA ILE A 120 -20.15 -11.18 19.46
C ILE A 120 -21.07 -12.41 19.35
N SER A 121 -22.12 -12.33 18.52
CA SER A 121 -23.15 -13.37 18.44
C SER A 121 -22.68 -14.66 17.79
N GLU A 122 -22.02 -14.56 16.63
CA GLU A 122 -21.72 -15.71 15.76
C GLU A 122 -20.31 -16.24 15.96
N LEU A 123 -19.38 -15.41 16.46
CA LEU A 123 -17.98 -15.82 16.63
C LEU A 123 -17.62 -16.08 18.09
N LEU A 124 -17.97 -15.18 19.00
CA LEU A 124 -17.50 -15.28 20.38
C LEU A 124 -18.43 -16.12 21.25
N LEU A 125 -19.73 -15.81 21.29
CA LEU A 125 -20.67 -16.48 22.19
C LEU A 125 -21.01 -17.91 21.77
N GLU A 126 -20.91 -18.22 20.48
CA GLU A 126 -21.13 -19.58 19.97
C GLU A 126 -20.03 -20.55 20.42
N HIS A 127 -18.79 -20.05 20.55
CA HIS A 127 -17.61 -20.89 20.82
C HIS A 127 -17.06 -20.75 22.24
N PHE A 128 -17.21 -19.58 22.87
CA PHE A 128 -16.57 -19.23 24.13
C PHE A 128 -17.49 -18.35 25.02
N PRO A 129 -18.69 -18.84 25.38
CA PRO A 129 -19.68 -18.04 26.12
C PRO A 129 -19.22 -17.61 27.52
N GLU A 130 -18.20 -18.26 28.08
CA GLU A 130 -17.68 -18.00 29.42
C GLU A 130 -16.64 -16.87 29.48
N ILE A 131 -16.06 -16.48 28.35
CA ILE A 131 -14.96 -15.51 28.32
C ILE A 131 -15.53 -14.08 28.33
N PRO A 132 -15.09 -13.19 29.25
CA PRO A 132 -15.56 -11.80 29.28
C PRO A 132 -15.29 -11.05 27.98
N ILE A 133 -16.25 -10.23 27.54
CA ILE A 133 -16.13 -9.42 26.32
C ILE A 133 -16.05 -7.93 26.68
N PHE A 134 -14.91 -7.34 26.40
CA PHE A 134 -14.60 -5.92 26.52
C PHE A 134 -14.87 -5.20 25.19
N VAL A 135 -15.65 -4.13 25.21
CA VAL A 135 -16.01 -3.36 24.00
C VAL A 135 -15.77 -1.87 24.20
N THR A 136 -15.33 -1.17 23.14
CA THR A 136 -15.39 0.29 23.11
C THR A 136 -16.70 0.72 22.43
N GLU A 137 -17.56 1.40 23.17
CA GLU A 137 -18.88 1.79 22.65
C GLU A 137 -18.86 3.11 21.89
N GLU A 138 -18.00 4.03 22.32
CA GLU A 138 -17.92 5.39 21.80
C GLU A 138 -17.08 5.48 20.53
N ILE A 139 -17.40 6.48 19.71
CA ILE A 139 -16.65 6.84 18.51
C ILE A 139 -15.31 7.47 18.94
N ARG A 140 -14.20 7.00 18.39
CA ARG A 140 -12.88 7.66 18.56
C ARG A 140 -12.25 8.13 17.26
N GLN A 141 -12.70 7.60 16.13
CA GLN A 141 -12.28 8.00 14.79
C GLN A 141 -13.16 9.14 14.29
N ALA A 142 -12.55 10.18 13.73
CA ALA A 142 -13.24 11.36 13.21
C ALA A 142 -13.41 11.34 11.69
N ASP A 143 -12.58 10.59 10.97
CA ASP A 143 -12.62 10.51 9.50
C ASP A 143 -13.19 9.17 8.98
N LEU A 144 -13.42 9.04 7.67
CA LEU A 144 -14.05 7.87 7.07
C LEU A 144 -13.09 6.76 6.63
N ILE A 145 -11.77 6.94 6.75
CA ILE A 145 -10.79 6.03 6.12
C ILE A 145 -9.75 5.46 7.09
N SER A 146 -9.64 6.02 8.28
CA SER A 146 -8.59 5.64 9.24
C SER A 146 -8.86 4.32 9.95
N CYS A 147 -10.02 3.69 9.79
CA CYS A 147 -10.41 2.46 10.51
C CYS A 147 -9.43 1.31 10.25
N TYR A 148 -8.99 1.14 9.00
CA TYR A 148 -7.98 0.14 8.64
C TYR A 148 -6.62 0.41 9.29
N THR A 149 -6.20 1.69 9.31
CA THR A 149 -4.92 2.09 9.92
C THR A 149 -4.99 1.93 11.44
N ASP A 150 -6.10 2.34 12.06
CA ASP A 150 -6.35 2.21 13.50
C ASP A 150 -6.31 0.73 13.92
N ALA A 151 -7.05 -0.13 13.22
CA ALA A 151 -7.06 -1.57 13.48
C ALA A 151 -5.64 -2.17 13.44
N LEU A 152 -4.83 -1.84 12.43
CA LEU A 152 -3.45 -2.30 12.33
C LEU A 152 -2.56 -1.73 13.44
N VAL A 153 -2.75 -0.47 13.84
CA VAL A 153 -2.00 0.11 14.97
C VAL A 153 -2.34 -0.61 16.27
N PHE A 154 -3.64 -0.83 16.53
CA PHE A 154 -4.10 -1.61 17.68
C PHE A 154 -3.52 -3.01 17.68
N VAL A 155 -3.55 -3.71 16.53
CA VAL A 155 -2.96 -5.04 16.40
C VAL A 155 -1.52 -5.05 16.84
N ARG A 156 -0.71 -4.14 16.30
CA ARG A 156 0.70 -4.02 16.71
C ARG A 156 0.81 -3.73 18.20
N ASP A 157 0.12 -2.74 18.73
CA ASP A 157 0.38 -2.30 20.10
C ASP A 157 -0.15 -3.27 21.17
N VAL A 158 -1.21 -4.01 20.87
CA VAL A 158 -1.78 -5.01 21.77
C VAL A 158 -0.98 -6.32 21.73
N THR A 159 -0.54 -6.76 20.55
CA THR A 159 0.02 -8.12 20.36
C THR A 159 1.53 -8.17 20.12
N ALA A 160 2.20 -7.04 19.82
CA ALA A 160 3.66 -7.06 19.62
C ALA A 160 4.41 -7.42 20.89
N LYS A 161 5.41 -8.29 20.72
CA LYS A 161 6.38 -8.63 21.76
C LYS A 161 7.55 -7.65 21.74
N LYS A 162 8.13 -7.38 22.92
CA LYS A 162 9.44 -6.73 23.08
C LYS A 162 10.53 -7.80 23.08
N GLU A 163 11.78 -7.39 22.85
CA GLU A 163 12.93 -8.25 23.13
C GLU A 163 12.84 -8.72 24.60
N ASN A 164 12.95 -10.03 24.83
CA ASN A 164 12.68 -10.73 26.11
C ASN A 164 11.19 -10.98 26.45
N ALA A 165 10.37 -11.27 25.44
CA ALA A 165 9.07 -11.97 25.50
C ALA A 165 7.86 -11.25 26.13
N TYR A 166 8.02 -10.10 26.79
CA TYR A 166 6.87 -9.34 27.28
C TYR A 166 6.13 -8.60 26.17
N PHE A 167 4.79 -8.53 26.27
CA PHE A 167 3.99 -7.67 25.40
C PHE A 167 4.28 -6.20 25.68
N LYS A 168 4.15 -5.37 24.63
CA LYS A 168 4.38 -3.93 24.76
C LYS A 168 3.51 -3.25 25.83
N SER A 169 2.24 -3.65 25.92
CA SER A 169 1.31 -3.24 26.99
C SER A 169 1.17 -4.39 27.99
N ALA A 170 1.88 -4.34 29.13
CA ALA A 170 1.79 -5.39 30.16
C ALA A 170 0.43 -5.38 30.87
N HIS A 171 -0.03 -6.55 31.34
CA HIS A 171 -1.26 -6.70 32.15
C HIS A 171 -2.55 -6.08 31.57
N LEU A 172 -2.68 -6.04 30.23
CA LEU A 172 -3.79 -5.36 29.56
C LEU A 172 -5.17 -5.88 30.01
N VAL A 173 -5.36 -7.19 30.22
CA VAL A 173 -6.64 -7.74 30.68
C VAL A 173 -7.05 -7.13 32.03
N GLY A 174 -6.14 -7.12 33.01
CA GLY A 174 -6.41 -6.53 34.33
C GLY A 174 -6.66 -5.02 34.27
N GLN A 175 -5.99 -4.30 33.37
CA GLN A 175 -6.26 -2.88 33.13
C GLN A 175 -7.66 -2.65 32.57
N LEU A 176 -8.11 -3.48 31.61
CA LEU A 176 -9.45 -3.40 31.06
C LEU A 176 -10.51 -3.78 32.11
N GLU A 177 -10.26 -4.84 32.88
CA GLU A 177 -11.15 -5.31 33.96
C GLU A 177 -11.37 -4.25 35.04
N SER A 178 -10.28 -3.67 35.58
CA SER A 178 -10.34 -2.70 36.67
C SER A 178 -11.03 -1.39 36.28
N ARG A 179 -11.10 -1.08 34.98
CA ARG A 179 -11.64 0.17 34.46
C ARG A 179 -13.00 0.02 33.81
N ALA A 180 -13.43 -1.20 33.50
CA ALA A 180 -14.66 -1.41 32.76
C ALA A 180 -15.90 -1.16 33.60
N THR A 181 -16.97 -0.73 32.95
CA THR A 181 -18.32 -0.74 33.51
C THR A 181 -19.15 -1.82 32.83
N GLU A 182 -19.92 -2.56 33.62
CA GLU A 182 -20.78 -3.62 33.11
C GLU A 182 -22.12 -3.04 32.64
N HIS A 183 -22.64 -3.57 31.53
CA HIS A 183 -24.01 -3.30 31.11
C HIS A 183 -24.60 -4.53 30.43
N VAL A 184 -25.92 -4.68 30.54
CA VAL A 184 -26.65 -5.74 29.85
C VAL A 184 -27.00 -5.27 28.44
N ALA A 185 -26.72 -6.09 27.45
CA ALA A 185 -27.04 -5.83 26.05
C ALA A 185 -27.82 -7.00 25.43
N ASP A 186 -28.75 -6.66 24.54
CA ASP A 186 -29.50 -7.64 23.75
C ASP A 186 -28.75 -7.97 22.45
N VAL A 187 -28.27 -9.21 22.35
CA VAL A 187 -27.54 -9.70 21.18
C VAL A 187 -28.34 -10.81 20.51
N SER A 188 -28.65 -10.63 19.22
CA SER A 188 -29.33 -11.66 18.43
C SER A 188 -28.37 -12.78 18.09
N THR A 189 -28.70 -14.02 18.47
CA THR A 189 -28.03 -15.25 18.06
C THR A 189 -29.02 -16.09 17.26
N GLY A 190 -28.88 -16.12 15.94
CA GLY A 190 -29.89 -16.69 15.03
C GLY A 190 -31.24 -15.98 15.14
N PHE A 191 -32.32 -16.73 15.39
CA PHE A 191 -33.67 -16.18 15.60
C PHE A 191 -33.99 -15.82 17.06
N SER A 192 -33.03 -15.93 17.97
CA SER A 192 -33.23 -15.67 19.40
C SER A 192 -32.46 -14.43 19.85
N GLU A 193 -33.04 -13.63 20.75
CA GLU A 193 -32.33 -12.56 21.45
C GLU A 193 -31.83 -13.09 22.79
N LYS A 194 -30.54 -12.93 23.06
CA LYS A 194 -29.91 -13.26 24.34
C LYS A 194 -29.46 -11.99 25.05
N LYS A 195 -29.77 -11.91 26.33
CA LYS A 195 -29.20 -10.92 27.23
C LYS A 195 -27.81 -11.37 27.65
N ILE A 196 -26.82 -10.56 27.35
CA ILE A 196 -25.43 -10.80 27.76
C ILE A 196 -24.90 -9.60 28.52
N THR A 197 -23.96 -9.84 29.44
CA THR A 197 -23.22 -8.77 30.11
C THR A 197 -22.00 -8.43 29.27
N LEU A 198 -21.94 -7.20 28.78
CA LEU A 198 -20.76 -6.65 28.12
C LEU A 198 -20.03 -5.72 29.08
N LYS A 199 -18.70 -5.66 28.93
CA LYS A 199 -17.83 -4.76 29.70
C LYS A 199 -17.45 -3.58 28.82
N LYS A 200 -18.02 -2.40 29.07
CA LYS A 200 -17.59 -1.15 28.41
C LYS A 200 -16.18 -0.84 28.88
N ALA A 201 -15.21 -0.93 27.98
CA ALA A 201 -13.80 -0.80 28.30
C ALA A 201 -13.30 0.63 28.12
N PHE A 202 -12.67 1.17 29.16
CA PHE A 202 -11.91 2.42 29.09
C PHE A 202 -10.44 2.11 28.81
N LEU A 203 -9.88 2.74 27.78
CA LEU A 203 -8.59 2.40 27.21
C LEU A 203 -7.42 2.96 28.04
N PRO A 204 -6.33 2.20 28.24
CA PRO A 204 -5.07 2.71 28.78
C PRO A 204 -4.40 3.69 27.81
N ASP A 205 -3.55 4.57 28.35
CA ASP A 205 -2.93 5.69 27.63
C ASP A 205 -2.19 5.22 26.36
N GLU A 206 -1.56 4.04 26.39
CA GLU A 206 -0.84 3.46 25.26
C GLU A 206 -1.76 3.21 24.04
N LEU A 207 -3.05 2.95 24.28
CA LEU A 207 -4.06 2.71 23.25
C LEU A 207 -4.83 3.98 22.86
N LEU A 208 -4.74 5.06 23.65
CA LEU A 208 -5.40 6.34 23.35
C LEU A 208 -4.70 7.20 22.29
N LYS A 209 -3.49 6.82 21.89
CA LYS A 209 -2.70 7.57 20.89
C LYS A 209 -3.35 7.64 19.50
N THR A 210 -4.23 6.70 19.16
CA THR A 210 -4.92 6.68 17.86
C THR A 210 -6.22 7.45 17.85
N ALA A 211 -6.80 7.75 19.02
CA ALA A 211 -8.05 8.49 19.11
C ALA A 211 -7.91 9.88 18.46
N GLN A 212 -8.80 10.18 17.52
CA GLN A 212 -8.84 11.48 16.83
C GLN A 212 -9.70 12.48 17.60
N ILE A 213 -10.73 11.99 18.27
CA ILE A 213 -11.69 12.79 19.05
C ILE A 213 -11.14 13.03 20.46
N SER A 214 -10.95 14.30 20.84
CA SER A 214 -10.39 14.65 22.15
C SER A 214 -11.33 14.31 23.32
N ALA A 215 -12.65 14.46 23.16
CA ALA A 215 -13.62 14.11 24.21
C ALA A 215 -13.49 12.64 24.65
N PHE A 216 -13.39 11.71 23.69
CA PHE A 216 -13.12 10.30 23.95
C PHE A 216 -11.84 10.11 24.79
N VAL A 217 -10.78 10.87 24.51
CA VAL A 217 -9.55 10.78 25.30
C VAL A 217 -9.76 11.27 26.72
N GLU A 218 -10.45 12.39 26.93
CA GLU A 218 -10.74 12.91 28.27
C GLU A 218 -11.57 11.90 29.09
N ASP A 219 -12.57 11.27 28.50
CA ASP A 219 -13.40 10.25 29.15
C ASP A 219 -12.60 8.99 29.53
N ASN A 220 -11.48 8.75 28.84
CA ASN A 220 -10.60 7.61 29.04
C ASN A 220 -9.31 7.95 29.80
N LYS A 221 -9.07 9.20 30.22
CA LYS A 221 -7.84 9.54 30.93
C LYS A 221 -7.75 8.82 32.26
N SER A 222 -6.56 8.26 32.54
CA SER A 222 -6.25 7.74 33.87
C SER A 222 -6.34 8.84 34.92
N LYS A 223 -6.91 8.53 36.09
CA LYS A 223 -6.86 9.40 37.29
C LYS A 223 -5.55 9.23 38.06
N GLU A 224 -4.62 8.43 37.56
CA GLU A 224 -3.32 8.21 38.20
C GLU A 224 -2.51 9.50 38.25
N LYS A 225 -1.74 9.66 39.33
CA LYS A 225 -1.02 10.91 39.63
C LYS A 225 0.16 11.18 38.70
N ASN A 226 0.70 10.15 38.05
CA ASN A 226 1.89 10.26 37.19
C ASN A 226 1.54 9.87 35.75
N PRO A 227 1.88 10.71 34.75
CA PRO A 227 1.61 10.40 33.36
C PRO A 227 2.47 9.23 32.87
N SER A 228 1.81 8.20 32.33
CA SER A 228 2.46 7.02 31.78
C SER A 228 3.27 7.34 30.52
N ILE A 229 4.46 6.74 30.40
CA ILE A 229 5.27 6.82 29.18
C ILE A 229 4.72 5.85 28.14
N ILE A 230 4.22 6.37 27.03
CA ILE A 230 3.55 5.56 25.99
C ILE A 230 4.39 5.36 24.73
N HIS A 231 5.43 6.17 24.55
CA HIS A 231 6.28 6.15 23.37
C HIS A 231 7.72 6.53 23.67
N VAL A 232 8.66 5.91 22.95
CA VAL A 232 10.09 6.23 22.99
C VAL A 232 10.55 6.48 21.56
N LEU A 233 11.12 7.65 21.31
CA LEU A 233 11.66 8.07 20.02
C LEU A 233 13.01 7.38 19.74
N LYS A 234 13.49 7.49 18.50
CA LYS A 234 14.76 6.89 18.08
C LYS A 234 15.98 7.46 18.80
N ASP A 235 15.89 8.72 19.24
CA ASP A 235 16.91 9.40 20.03
C ASP A 235 16.81 9.08 21.54
N GLY A 236 15.89 8.20 21.94
CA GLY A 236 15.66 7.83 23.33
C GLY A 236 14.66 8.71 24.08
N THR A 237 14.17 9.80 23.47
CA THR A 237 13.19 10.69 24.10
C THR A 237 11.92 9.93 24.46
N GLN A 238 11.48 10.06 25.71
CA GLN A 238 10.27 9.43 26.22
C GLN A 238 9.10 10.40 26.17
N GLU A 239 7.97 9.97 25.64
CA GLU A 239 6.75 10.77 25.52
C GLU A 239 5.60 10.13 26.29
N ASN A 240 4.88 10.96 27.04
CA ASN A 240 3.55 10.64 27.55
C ASN A 240 2.45 10.90 26.49
N LEU A 241 1.20 10.58 26.83
CA LEU A 241 0.07 10.75 25.90
C LEU A 241 -0.13 12.19 25.45
N ALA A 242 0.01 13.18 26.34
CA ALA A 242 -0.17 14.59 25.99
C ALA A 242 0.88 15.05 24.98
N GLN A 243 2.17 14.79 25.25
CA GLN A 243 3.29 15.13 24.38
C GLN A 243 3.17 14.45 23.01
N PHE A 244 2.80 13.16 23.00
CA PHE A 244 2.58 12.43 21.77
C PHE A 244 1.47 13.07 20.92
N ARG A 245 0.34 13.41 21.53
CA ARG A 245 -0.81 14.00 20.83
C ARG A 245 -0.50 15.41 20.33
N GLU A 246 0.25 16.20 21.10
CA GLU A 246 0.71 17.52 20.70
C GLU A 246 1.56 17.45 19.43
N ARG A 247 2.53 16.53 19.37
CA ARG A 247 3.39 16.31 18.19
C ARG A 247 2.61 15.97 16.91
N TYR A 248 1.46 15.31 17.06
CA TYR A 248 0.60 14.94 15.93
C TYR A 248 -0.63 15.85 15.78
N SER A 249 -0.71 16.92 16.57
CA SER A 249 -1.80 17.88 16.54
C SER A 249 -1.80 18.64 15.21
N LYS A 250 -2.96 18.71 14.58
CA LYS A 250 -3.20 19.53 13.39
C LYS A 250 -4.39 20.44 13.64
N THR A 251 -4.31 21.67 13.17
CA THR A 251 -5.41 22.64 13.25
C THR A 251 -5.93 22.93 11.85
N LYS A 252 -7.24 22.81 11.65
CA LYS A 252 -7.94 23.22 10.43
C LYS A 252 -9.25 23.90 10.81
N ASP A 253 -9.54 25.06 10.23
CA ASP A 253 -10.77 25.83 10.47
C ASP A 253 -11.04 26.07 11.97
N GLY A 254 -9.97 26.34 12.74
CA GLY A 254 -10.03 26.56 14.19
C GLY A 254 -10.26 25.29 15.02
N LYS A 255 -10.42 24.12 14.40
CA LYS A 255 -10.56 22.82 15.09
C LYS A 255 -9.24 22.07 15.11
N THR A 256 -8.86 21.62 16.29
CA THR A 256 -7.68 20.78 16.50
C THR A 256 -8.07 19.30 16.48
N TYR A 257 -7.33 18.50 15.72
CA TYR A 257 -7.50 17.05 15.66
C TYR A 257 -6.14 16.35 15.70
N ASN A 258 -6.14 15.09 16.15
CA ASN A 258 -4.93 14.26 16.14
C ASN A 258 -4.71 13.63 14.76
N GLY A 259 -3.67 14.06 14.04
CA GLY A 259 -3.30 13.59 12.71
C GLY A 259 -2.46 12.30 12.70
N TYR A 260 -2.27 11.63 13.84
CA TYR A 260 -1.39 10.46 13.94
C TYR A 260 -1.75 9.35 12.95
N LEU A 261 -3.04 8.96 12.87
CA LEU A 261 -3.49 7.89 11.98
C LEU A 261 -3.24 8.23 10.50
N ARG A 262 -3.50 9.46 10.07
CA ARG A 262 -3.21 9.91 8.70
C ARG A 262 -1.72 9.80 8.37
N ASN A 263 -0.87 10.31 9.26
CA ASN A 263 0.59 10.19 9.12
C ASN A 263 1.05 8.72 9.15
N LYS A 264 0.36 7.86 9.92
CA LYS A 264 0.66 6.44 9.99
C LYS A 264 0.25 5.68 8.73
N GLY A 265 -0.87 6.04 8.12
CA GLY A 265 -1.32 5.51 6.82
C GLY A 265 -0.31 5.80 5.70
N LEU A 266 0.25 7.02 5.66
CA LEU A 266 1.35 7.36 4.74
C LEU A 266 2.62 6.51 4.96
N LYS A 267 2.93 6.19 6.22
CA LYS A 267 4.04 5.25 6.51
C LYS A 267 3.70 3.81 6.09
N TYR A 268 2.42 3.43 6.12
CA TYR A 268 1.99 2.11 5.68
C TYR A 268 2.06 1.94 4.17
N SER A 269 1.77 2.96 3.35
CA SER A 269 1.96 2.85 1.89
C SER A 269 3.42 2.52 1.54
N GLN A 270 4.39 3.14 2.23
CA GLN A 270 5.81 2.81 2.06
C GLN A 270 6.14 1.38 2.50
N ILE A 271 5.59 0.92 3.63
CA ILE A 271 5.77 -0.46 4.10
C ILE A 271 5.19 -1.46 3.10
N ILE A 272 4.01 -1.17 2.54
CA ILE A 272 3.36 -1.99 1.50
C ILE A 272 4.29 -2.12 0.29
N ILE A 273 4.78 -0.99 -0.25
CA ILE A 273 5.70 -0.97 -1.39
C ILE A 273 6.94 -1.83 -1.09
N GLN A 274 7.57 -1.62 0.07
CA GLN A 274 8.77 -2.36 0.47
C GLN A 274 8.49 -3.88 0.59
N GLN A 275 7.41 -4.26 1.24
CA GLN A 275 7.07 -5.67 1.46
C GLN A 275 6.68 -6.36 0.16
N TYR A 276 5.97 -5.67 -0.74
CA TYR A 276 5.60 -6.19 -2.06
C TYR A 276 6.85 -6.56 -2.88
N TYR A 277 7.80 -5.62 -3.03
CA TYR A 277 9.01 -5.89 -3.79
C TYR A 277 9.97 -6.84 -3.07
N LYS A 278 9.97 -6.88 -1.73
CA LYS A 278 10.65 -7.92 -0.97
C LYS A 278 10.12 -9.32 -1.34
N ASN A 279 8.80 -9.50 -1.39
CA ASN A 279 8.19 -10.79 -1.75
C ASN A 279 8.51 -11.17 -3.21
N GLN A 280 8.39 -10.23 -4.15
CA GLN A 280 8.78 -10.48 -5.54
C GLN A 280 10.26 -10.85 -5.68
N LEU A 281 11.16 -10.20 -4.92
CA LEU A 281 12.57 -10.53 -4.93
C LEU A 281 12.81 -11.96 -4.44
N ILE A 282 12.18 -12.37 -3.35
CA ILE A 282 12.29 -13.75 -2.85
C ILE A 282 11.84 -14.75 -3.93
N GLU A 283 10.72 -14.49 -4.61
CA GLU A 283 10.23 -15.32 -5.71
C GLU A 283 11.19 -15.37 -6.91
N GLU A 284 11.83 -14.25 -7.26
CA GLU A 284 12.83 -14.21 -8.34
C GLU A 284 14.13 -14.91 -7.97
N LEU A 285 14.59 -14.74 -6.73
CA LEU A 285 15.79 -15.40 -6.24
C LEU A 285 15.58 -16.91 -6.19
N ASN A 286 14.46 -17.41 -5.68
CA ASN A 286 14.17 -18.85 -5.61
C ASN A 286 14.08 -19.55 -6.98
N LYS A 287 14.05 -18.82 -8.09
CA LYS A 287 14.11 -19.38 -9.46
C LYS A 287 15.54 -19.59 -9.96
N LEU A 288 16.55 -19.03 -9.28
CA LEU A 288 17.94 -19.18 -9.68
C LEU A 288 18.45 -20.57 -9.31
N PRO A 289 19.21 -21.24 -10.18
CA PRO A 289 19.83 -22.52 -9.86
C PRO A 289 20.83 -22.34 -8.72
N ASP A 290 20.92 -23.35 -7.85
CA ASP A 290 21.93 -23.48 -6.79
C ASP A 290 21.98 -22.35 -5.75
N ILE A 291 20.91 -21.54 -5.64
CA ILE A 291 20.81 -20.53 -4.59
C ILE A 291 20.22 -21.16 -3.32
N ASP A 292 20.98 -21.13 -2.23
CA ASP A 292 20.50 -21.60 -0.94
C ASP A 292 19.66 -20.54 -0.19
N LYS A 293 18.93 -20.99 0.84
CA LYS A 293 18.06 -20.13 1.65
C LYS A 293 18.82 -19.02 2.39
N ASN A 294 20.07 -19.24 2.79
CA ASN A 294 20.87 -18.25 3.51
C ASN A 294 21.29 -17.11 2.56
N ARG A 295 21.67 -17.45 1.32
CA ARG A 295 21.97 -16.47 0.27
C ARG A 295 20.73 -15.65 -0.11
N VAL A 296 19.57 -16.29 -0.25
CA VAL A 296 18.29 -15.58 -0.46
C VAL A 296 18.01 -14.60 0.68
N ALA A 297 18.14 -15.04 1.93
CA ALA A 297 17.90 -14.19 3.10
C ALA A 297 18.86 -13.00 3.14
N LYS A 298 20.15 -13.22 2.87
CA LYS A 298 21.18 -12.17 2.84
C LYS A 298 20.87 -11.11 1.77
N LEU A 299 20.63 -11.53 0.53
CA LEU A 299 20.34 -10.62 -0.59
C LEU A 299 19.03 -9.86 -0.38
N THR A 300 18.01 -10.53 0.18
CA THR A 300 16.74 -9.89 0.51
C THR A 300 16.92 -8.82 1.59
N ASN A 301 17.70 -9.11 2.63
CA ASN A 301 18.00 -8.14 3.67
C ASN A 301 18.81 -6.95 3.14
N GLU A 302 19.77 -7.20 2.26
CA GLU A 302 20.54 -6.17 1.56
C GLU A 302 19.61 -5.25 0.75
N PHE A 303 18.76 -5.83 -0.09
CA PHE A 303 17.76 -5.09 -0.88
C PHE A 303 16.89 -4.20 0.01
N VAL A 304 16.31 -4.77 1.08
CA VAL A 304 15.43 -4.03 1.99
C VAL A 304 16.19 -2.89 2.68
N ASN A 305 17.44 -3.09 3.07
CA ASN A 305 18.25 -2.07 3.72
C ASN A 305 18.62 -0.93 2.75
N GLN A 306 19.01 -1.27 1.52
CA GLN A 306 19.29 -0.28 0.48
C GLN A 306 18.03 0.50 0.11
N LEU A 307 16.90 -0.18 -0.08
CA LEU A 307 15.62 0.48 -0.38
C LEU A 307 15.20 1.43 0.75
N LYS A 308 15.35 1.03 2.02
CA LYS A 308 15.10 1.91 3.18
C LYS A 308 16.02 3.13 3.24
N SER A 309 17.26 3.02 2.76
CA SER A 309 18.21 4.14 2.74
C SER A 309 17.77 5.28 1.81
N LEU A 310 16.84 5.03 0.88
CA LEU A 310 16.22 6.06 0.03
C LEU A 310 15.28 7.00 0.82
N GLY A 311 14.96 6.68 2.07
CA GLY A 311 14.21 7.55 2.98
C GLY A 311 12.73 7.73 2.62
N GLU A 312 12.18 8.92 2.88
CA GLU A 312 10.74 9.21 2.67
C GLU A 312 10.32 9.30 1.20
N LYS A 313 11.27 9.18 0.26
CA LYS A 313 11.04 9.27 -1.19
C LYS A 313 10.65 7.94 -1.85
N ILE A 314 10.39 6.88 -1.09
CA ILE A 314 10.04 5.58 -1.67
C ILE A 314 8.63 5.65 -2.28
N THR A 315 8.57 5.91 -3.57
CA THR A 315 7.38 5.75 -4.42
C THR A 315 7.38 4.37 -5.06
N ASN A 316 6.24 3.95 -5.60
CA ASN A 316 6.13 2.69 -6.32
C ASN A 316 7.13 2.61 -7.49
N ASP A 317 7.30 3.74 -8.20
CA ASP A 317 8.13 3.85 -9.40
C ASP A 317 9.61 3.74 -9.06
N ILE A 318 10.05 4.49 -8.05
CA ILE A 318 11.44 4.43 -7.56
C ILE A 318 11.76 3.03 -7.04
N ALA A 319 10.86 2.42 -6.27
CA ALA A 319 11.05 1.07 -5.76
C ALA A 319 11.09 0.02 -6.87
N PHE A 320 10.27 0.17 -7.91
CA PHE A 320 10.28 -0.73 -9.07
C PHE A 320 11.58 -0.63 -9.85
N SER A 321 12.02 0.57 -10.23
CA SER A 321 13.29 0.76 -10.94
C SER A 321 14.48 0.24 -10.14
N PHE A 322 14.47 0.46 -8.82
CA PHE A 322 15.49 -0.09 -7.93
C PHE A 322 15.46 -1.63 -7.89
N PHE A 323 14.27 -2.22 -7.81
CA PHE A 323 14.07 -3.68 -7.87
C PHE A 323 14.57 -4.28 -9.19
N GLU A 324 14.23 -3.69 -10.33
CA GLU A 324 14.70 -4.15 -11.64
C GLU A 324 16.23 -4.16 -11.74
N ALA A 325 16.86 -3.05 -11.34
CA ALA A 325 18.32 -2.93 -11.33
C ALA A 325 18.97 -3.95 -10.39
N PHE A 326 18.40 -4.15 -9.19
CA PHE A 326 18.93 -5.09 -8.20
C PHE A 326 18.86 -6.55 -8.70
N VAL A 327 17.72 -6.96 -9.27
CA VAL A 327 17.54 -8.30 -9.84
C VAL A 327 18.49 -8.52 -11.02
N PHE A 328 18.66 -7.52 -11.88
CA PHE A 328 19.58 -7.59 -13.02
C PHE A 328 21.02 -7.84 -12.56
N ASN A 329 21.51 -7.05 -11.60
CA ASN A 329 22.87 -7.17 -11.06
C ASN A 329 23.14 -8.55 -10.44
N ILE A 330 22.16 -9.12 -9.73
CA ILE A 330 22.30 -10.47 -9.16
C ILE A 330 22.39 -11.53 -10.26
N LYS A 331 21.52 -11.46 -11.28
CA LYS A 331 21.51 -12.43 -12.38
C LYS A 331 22.82 -12.40 -13.17
N GLU A 332 23.39 -11.21 -13.41
CA GLU A 332 24.71 -11.10 -14.02
C GLU A 332 25.81 -11.69 -13.14
N GLY A 333 25.79 -11.42 -11.83
CA GLY A 333 26.76 -11.94 -10.87
C GLY A 333 26.76 -13.47 -10.80
N VAL A 334 25.57 -14.09 -10.70
CA VAL A 334 25.41 -15.55 -10.67
C VAL A 334 25.86 -16.20 -11.98
N THR A 335 25.54 -15.59 -13.13
CA THR A 335 25.96 -16.11 -14.44
C THR A 335 27.49 -16.11 -14.57
N LYS A 336 28.17 -15.09 -14.04
CA LYS A 336 29.65 -15.03 -14.01
C LYS A 336 30.24 -16.11 -13.09
N GLU A 337 29.67 -16.34 -11.90
CA GLU A 337 30.11 -17.40 -10.98
C GLU A 337 29.99 -18.80 -11.61
N ILE A 338 28.86 -19.12 -12.26
CA ILE A 338 28.64 -20.41 -12.92
C ILE A 338 29.66 -20.62 -14.05
N ASN A 339 29.89 -19.61 -14.89
CA ASN A 339 30.86 -19.71 -15.99
C ASN A 339 32.29 -19.90 -15.48
N MET A 340 32.65 -19.34 -14.33
CA MET A 340 33.98 -19.53 -13.72
C MET A 340 34.15 -20.92 -13.10
N ASN A 341 33.10 -21.48 -12.48
CA ASN A 341 33.15 -22.82 -11.92
C ASN A 341 33.21 -23.89 -13.01
N ASN A 342 32.42 -23.76 -14.09
CA ASN A 342 32.49 -24.67 -15.24
C ASN A 342 33.85 -24.63 -15.96
N ARG A 343 34.59 -23.52 -15.87
CA ARG A 343 35.97 -23.42 -16.38
C ARG A 343 37.01 -24.09 -15.47
N LYS A 344 36.76 -24.19 -14.17
CA LYS A 344 37.67 -24.90 -13.24
C LYS A 344 37.54 -26.41 -13.36
N ASP A 345 36.34 -26.91 -13.68
CA ASP A 345 36.10 -28.34 -13.91
C ASP A 345 36.50 -28.82 -15.32
N SER A 346 36.94 -27.90 -16.20
CA SER A 346 37.43 -28.19 -17.55
C SER A 346 38.93 -27.91 -17.74
N LEU A 347 39.68 -27.68 -16.66
CA LEU A 347 41.14 -27.71 -16.72
C LEU A 347 41.59 -29.17 -16.88
N PRO A 348 42.28 -29.52 -17.98
CA PRO A 348 42.78 -30.87 -18.17
C PRO A 348 43.87 -31.14 -17.12
N THR A 349 43.72 -32.24 -16.39
CA THR A 349 44.86 -32.92 -15.78
C THR A 349 45.91 -33.13 -16.88
N GLU A 350 47.08 -32.54 -16.68
CA GLU A 350 48.25 -32.72 -17.55
C GLU A 350 48.59 -34.20 -17.68
N GLU A 351 48.16 -34.82 -18.79
CA GLU A 351 48.89 -35.93 -19.37
C GLU A 351 49.19 -35.61 -20.84
N SER A 352 50.50 -35.53 -21.05
CA SER A 352 51.32 -35.52 -22.24
C SER A 352 50.77 -36.13 -23.54
N GLU A 353 51.24 -35.51 -24.63
CA GLU A 353 51.64 -36.08 -25.93
C GLU A 353 50.81 -35.68 -27.18
N ASN A 354 51.50 -34.92 -28.04
CA ASN A 354 51.59 -35.05 -29.49
C ASN A 354 50.37 -35.59 -30.25
N PHE A 355 49.77 -34.79 -31.14
CA PHE A 355 49.79 -35.12 -32.57
C PHE A 355 49.34 -33.97 -33.50
N ASN A 356 49.84 -34.08 -34.72
CA ASN A 356 49.84 -33.13 -35.83
C ASN A 356 48.48 -32.81 -36.48
N SER A 357 48.41 -31.57 -36.99
CA SER A 357 47.84 -31.09 -38.26
C SER A 357 46.58 -31.74 -38.85
N SER A 358 45.58 -30.90 -39.17
CA SER A 358 45.24 -30.49 -40.55
C SER A 358 43.75 -30.19 -40.76
N LYS A 359 43.50 -29.19 -41.63
CA LYS A 359 42.32 -28.96 -42.49
C LYS A 359 41.03 -28.40 -41.88
N GLU A 360 40.83 -27.12 -42.20
CA GLU A 360 39.56 -26.52 -42.66
C GLU A 360 38.79 -27.42 -43.65
N PRO A 361 37.44 -27.37 -43.68
CA PRO A 361 36.80 -26.29 -44.45
C PRO A 361 35.52 -25.70 -43.86
N ALA A 362 35.23 -24.48 -44.33
CA ALA A 362 33.96 -23.78 -44.25
C ALA A 362 32.81 -24.58 -44.88
N LEU A 363 31.61 -24.47 -44.31
CA LEU A 363 30.37 -24.62 -45.08
C LEU A 363 29.28 -23.68 -44.57
N THR A 364 28.79 -22.90 -45.53
CA THR A 364 27.66 -21.98 -45.53
C THR A 364 26.32 -22.68 -45.36
N SER A 365 25.36 -22.05 -44.67
CA SER A 365 23.94 -22.19 -45.00
C SER A 365 23.19 -20.88 -44.73
N LYS A 366 22.85 -20.19 -45.82
CA LYS A 366 21.88 -19.10 -45.87
C LYS A 366 20.49 -19.64 -45.54
N ILE A 367 19.79 -19.02 -44.59
CA ILE A 367 18.35 -19.19 -44.42
C ILE A 367 17.68 -17.97 -45.04
N GLN A 368 16.98 -18.19 -46.14
CA GLN A 368 16.03 -17.25 -46.73
C GLN A 368 14.74 -17.26 -45.89
N ILE A 369 14.29 -16.09 -45.46
CA ILE A 369 12.94 -15.86 -44.93
C ILE A 369 12.15 -15.18 -46.06
N PRO A 370 10.91 -15.60 -46.37
CA PRO A 370 10.11 -14.99 -47.43
C PRO A 370 9.61 -13.61 -47.04
N GLU A 371 9.72 -12.67 -47.99
CA GLU A 371 8.95 -11.43 -48.03
C GLU A 371 7.45 -11.76 -48.11
N THR A 372 6.66 -11.19 -47.21
CA THR A 372 5.21 -11.09 -47.36
C THR A 372 4.82 -9.63 -47.49
N ALA A 373 3.93 -9.42 -48.45
CA ALA A 373 3.53 -8.18 -49.07
C ALA A 373 3.00 -7.10 -48.11
N GLU A 374 3.26 -5.88 -48.56
CA GLU A 374 2.82 -4.59 -48.04
C GLU A 374 1.29 -4.47 -48.07
N ASP A 375 0.72 -4.01 -46.95
CA ASP A 375 -0.60 -3.38 -46.90
C ASP A 375 -0.35 -1.92 -46.53
N GLU A 376 -0.36 -1.05 -47.55
CA GLU A 376 -0.19 0.40 -47.43
C GLU A 376 -1.46 1.06 -46.89
N ASP A 377 -1.68 0.97 -45.58
CA ASP A 377 -2.42 1.99 -44.84
C ASP A 377 -1.39 2.84 -44.10
N LYS A 378 -1.33 4.15 -44.40
CA LYS A 378 -0.36 5.12 -43.87
C LYS A 378 -0.26 5.07 -42.33
N LYS A 379 0.64 4.21 -41.86
CA LYS A 379 1.06 4.05 -40.48
C LYS A 379 2.14 5.10 -40.24
N ILE A 380 1.71 6.29 -39.82
CA ILE A 380 2.63 7.21 -39.14
C ILE A 380 3.12 6.44 -37.91
N THR A 381 4.42 6.15 -37.88
CA THR A 381 5.05 5.14 -37.01
C THR A 381 6.02 5.80 -36.04
N CYS A 382 6.62 5.02 -35.13
CA CYS A 382 7.66 5.46 -34.18
C CYS A 382 8.76 6.35 -34.78
N VAL A 383 8.97 6.31 -36.10
CA VAL A 383 9.86 7.20 -36.87
C VAL A 383 9.53 8.69 -36.67
N ASP A 384 8.25 9.07 -36.63
CA ASP A 384 7.87 10.48 -36.43
C ASP A 384 8.02 10.92 -34.98
N LEU A 385 7.94 9.99 -34.02
CA LEU A 385 8.24 10.28 -32.62
C LEU A 385 9.74 10.54 -32.43
N GLU A 386 10.60 9.68 -32.98
CA GLU A 386 12.06 9.78 -32.87
C GLU A 386 12.59 11.11 -33.40
N ASN A 387 12.05 11.58 -34.52
CA ASN A 387 12.44 12.84 -35.13
C ASN A 387 11.97 14.07 -34.35
N ASN A 388 11.01 13.93 -33.42
CA ASN A 388 10.35 15.04 -32.73
C ASN A 388 10.51 14.99 -31.20
N ILE A 389 11.42 14.18 -30.66
CA ILE A 389 11.61 14.01 -29.20
C ILE A 389 11.83 15.35 -28.49
N LEU A 390 12.69 16.22 -29.04
CA LEU A 390 13.01 17.51 -28.43
C LEU A 390 11.78 18.43 -28.40
N THR A 391 11.07 18.53 -29.53
CA THR A 391 9.85 19.34 -29.66
C THR A 391 8.76 18.85 -28.71
N LEU A 392 8.59 17.54 -28.55
CA LEU A 392 7.64 16.95 -27.61
C LEU A 392 8.02 17.23 -26.15
N SER A 393 9.30 17.07 -25.80
CA SER A 393 9.79 17.39 -24.45
C SER A 393 9.57 18.87 -24.12
N GLU A 394 9.77 19.76 -25.10
CA GLU A 394 9.48 21.19 -24.96
C GLU A 394 7.99 21.48 -24.80
N ALA A 395 7.13 20.85 -25.61
CA ALA A 395 5.67 20.96 -25.50
C ALA A 395 5.16 20.52 -24.11
N MET A 396 5.70 19.42 -23.56
CA MET A 396 5.36 18.94 -22.21
C MET A 396 5.79 19.95 -21.15
N LYS A 397 7.03 20.48 -21.21
CA LYS A 397 7.51 21.53 -20.29
C LYS A 397 6.65 22.78 -20.37
N LYS A 398 6.28 23.22 -21.57
CA LYS A 398 5.42 24.39 -21.78
C LYS A 398 4.05 24.18 -21.13
N SER A 399 3.45 23.00 -21.33
CA SER A 399 2.18 22.61 -20.69
C SER A 399 2.25 22.69 -19.17
N ILE A 400 3.30 22.13 -18.55
CA ILE A 400 3.53 22.17 -17.09
C ILE A 400 3.66 23.62 -16.62
N SER A 401 4.56 24.41 -17.23
CA SER A 401 4.79 25.81 -16.84
C SER A 401 3.56 26.71 -17.01
N SER A 402 2.64 26.33 -17.91
CA SER A 402 1.39 27.05 -18.13
C SER A 402 0.45 26.97 -16.92
N LEU A 403 0.57 25.90 -16.11
CA LEU A 403 -0.16 25.76 -14.86
C LEU A 403 0.36 26.74 -13.80
N SER A 404 1.68 26.96 -13.77
CA SER A 404 2.36 27.79 -12.77
C SER A 404 1.90 29.26 -12.83
N LYS A 405 1.44 29.76 -13.98
CA LYS A 405 0.99 31.15 -14.18
C LYS A 405 -0.41 31.47 -13.66
N ASN A 406 -1.23 30.46 -13.35
CA ASN A 406 -2.61 30.67 -12.91
C ASN A 406 -2.73 30.40 -11.39
N ILE A 407 -2.91 31.45 -10.60
CA ILE A 407 -2.88 31.42 -9.11
C ILE A 407 -4.20 30.89 -8.52
N LEU A 408 -5.31 30.95 -9.27
CA LEU A 408 -6.66 30.70 -8.76
C LEU A 408 -7.18 29.26 -8.93
N VAL A 409 -6.29 28.27 -9.15
CA VAL A 409 -6.74 26.92 -9.52
C VAL A 409 -6.48 25.90 -8.40
N ILE A 410 -7.54 25.40 -7.79
CA ILE A 410 -7.52 24.32 -6.79
C ILE A 410 -6.95 23.04 -7.41
N GLY A 411 -6.15 22.27 -6.65
CA GLY A 411 -5.52 21.02 -7.11
C GLY A 411 -4.39 21.21 -8.13
N LYS A 412 -3.75 22.39 -8.15
CA LYS A 412 -2.69 22.73 -9.11
C LYS A 412 -1.44 21.88 -8.97
N GLU A 413 -0.96 21.76 -7.75
CA GLU A 413 0.24 20.99 -7.43
C GLU A 413 0.08 19.54 -7.88
N ASN A 414 -1.06 18.89 -7.58
CA ASN A 414 -1.29 17.50 -7.98
C ASN A 414 -1.26 17.28 -9.50
N LYS A 415 -1.86 18.19 -10.29
CA LYS A 415 -1.84 18.07 -11.77
C LYS A 415 -0.46 18.41 -12.33
N GLU A 416 0.23 19.39 -11.74
CA GLU A 416 1.60 19.76 -12.11
C GLU A 416 2.56 18.59 -11.86
N ASP A 417 2.48 17.95 -10.68
CA ASP A 417 3.25 16.76 -10.30
C ASP A 417 2.99 15.58 -11.24
N MET A 418 1.72 15.31 -11.58
CA MET A 418 1.34 14.25 -12.51
C MET A 418 1.92 14.48 -13.91
N LEU A 419 1.77 15.69 -14.46
CA LEU A 419 2.34 16.03 -15.76
C LEU A 419 3.87 16.00 -15.74
N ALA A 420 4.50 16.46 -14.67
CA ALA A 420 5.96 16.38 -14.50
C ALA A 420 6.46 14.92 -14.43
N MET A 421 5.73 14.05 -13.73
CA MET A 421 6.03 12.62 -13.70
C MET A 421 5.97 11.99 -15.10
N LEU A 422 4.90 12.26 -15.86
CA LEU A 422 4.75 11.76 -17.23
C LEU A 422 5.83 12.32 -18.17
N HIS A 423 6.24 13.58 -17.99
CA HIS A 423 7.36 14.17 -18.73
C HIS A 423 8.70 13.48 -18.42
N ASN A 424 8.98 13.21 -17.15
CA ASN A 424 10.18 12.46 -16.77
C ASN A 424 10.16 11.03 -17.32
N GLN A 425 9.00 10.37 -17.27
CA GLN A 425 8.81 9.03 -17.83
C GLN A 425 9.02 9.00 -19.35
N PHE A 426 8.54 10.01 -20.07
CA PHE A 426 8.80 10.18 -21.50
C PHE A 426 10.31 10.28 -21.79
N ASN A 427 11.02 11.18 -21.10
CA ASN A 427 12.46 11.35 -21.29
C ASN A 427 13.23 10.05 -20.98
N PHE A 428 12.86 9.36 -19.88
CA PHE A 428 13.44 8.07 -19.53
C PHE A 428 13.26 7.02 -20.64
N TYR A 429 12.06 6.89 -21.21
CA TYR A 429 11.85 5.94 -22.31
C TYR A 429 12.58 6.31 -23.60
N CYS A 430 12.72 7.60 -23.90
CA CYS A 430 13.54 8.07 -25.02
C CYS A 430 15.02 7.70 -24.82
N GLU A 431 15.59 7.91 -23.62
CA GLU A 431 16.96 7.51 -23.28
C GLU A 431 17.17 5.99 -23.42
N GLN A 432 16.17 5.20 -23.03
CA GLN A 432 16.18 3.74 -23.14
C GLN A 432 15.83 3.21 -24.55
N LYS A 433 15.61 4.09 -25.53
CA LYS A 433 15.18 3.77 -26.90
C LYS A 433 13.88 2.93 -26.96
N LYS A 434 12.97 3.10 -25.99
CA LYS A 434 11.68 2.40 -25.92
C LYS A 434 10.56 3.26 -26.51
N MET A 435 10.57 3.48 -27.82
CA MET A 435 9.71 4.47 -28.48
C MET A 435 8.21 4.19 -28.38
N ASP A 436 7.78 2.93 -28.38
CA ASP A 436 6.38 2.57 -28.17
C ASP A 436 5.85 3.04 -26.80
N LEU A 437 6.70 2.95 -25.76
CA LEU A 437 6.34 3.39 -24.41
C LEU A 437 6.41 4.91 -24.27
N ALA A 438 7.37 5.55 -24.94
CA ALA A 438 7.44 7.00 -25.02
C ALA A 438 6.18 7.56 -25.70
N TYR A 439 5.76 7.00 -26.83
CA TYR A 439 4.53 7.38 -27.53
C TYR A 439 3.29 7.24 -26.63
N LYS A 440 3.12 6.09 -25.97
CA LYS A 440 2.02 5.88 -25.01
C LYS A 440 2.01 6.92 -23.89
N THR A 441 3.19 7.29 -23.40
CA THR A 441 3.34 8.30 -22.35
C THR A 441 2.92 9.70 -22.85
N VAL A 442 3.18 10.04 -24.12
CA VAL A 442 2.67 11.29 -24.73
C VAL A 442 1.14 11.29 -24.80
N ILE A 443 0.53 10.18 -25.20
CA ILE A 443 -0.94 10.04 -25.24
C ILE A 443 -1.55 10.20 -23.85
N GLU A 444 -0.96 9.56 -22.83
CA GLU A 444 -1.39 9.69 -21.43
C GLU A 444 -1.24 11.12 -20.92
N PHE A 445 -0.11 11.77 -21.22
CA PHE A 445 0.12 13.17 -20.90
C PHE A 445 -0.97 14.07 -21.50
N ILE A 446 -1.33 13.86 -22.76
CA ILE A 446 -2.38 14.64 -23.44
C ILE A 446 -3.74 14.45 -22.76
N LYS A 447 -4.09 13.22 -22.36
CA LYS A 447 -5.34 12.95 -21.63
C LYS A 447 -5.38 13.70 -20.31
N GLU A 448 -4.32 13.60 -19.52
CA GLU A 448 -4.23 14.29 -18.23
C GLU A 448 -4.23 15.81 -18.41
N ALA A 449 -3.44 16.32 -19.35
CA ALA A 449 -3.43 17.74 -19.70
C ALA A 449 -4.83 18.21 -20.10
N SER A 450 -5.57 17.43 -20.87
CA SER A 450 -6.92 17.72 -21.37
C SER A 450 -8.05 17.51 -20.36
N THR A 451 -7.79 16.87 -19.22
CA THR A 451 -8.80 16.65 -18.19
C THR A 451 -9.13 17.96 -17.46
N ALA A 452 -10.39 18.40 -17.57
CA ALA A 452 -10.89 19.55 -16.84
C ALA A 452 -10.89 19.24 -15.33
N ARG A 453 -10.44 20.18 -14.49
CA ARG A 453 -10.41 19.95 -13.05
C ARG A 453 -11.82 19.95 -12.47
N GLY A 454 -12.14 18.96 -11.64
CA GLY A 454 -13.38 18.93 -10.86
C GLY A 454 -13.33 19.98 -9.75
N GLY A 455 -14.20 20.99 -9.86
CA GLY A 455 -14.45 21.96 -8.81
C GLY A 455 -15.89 22.45 -8.92
N ASN A 456 -16.54 22.71 -7.79
CA ASN A 456 -17.98 23.08 -7.69
C ASN A 456 -18.37 24.35 -8.47
N PHE A 457 -17.42 25.05 -9.09
CA PHE A 457 -17.65 26.28 -9.86
C PHE A 457 -17.42 26.14 -11.38
N ASN A 458 -17.06 24.96 -11.90
CA ASN A 458 -16.88 24.75 -13.34
C ASN A 458 -18.23 24.43 -14.01
N PHE A 459 -19.01 25.48 -14.29
CA PHE A 459 -20.31 25.39 -14.99
C PHE A 459 -20.22 24.92 -16.45
N PHE A 460 -19.02 24.89 -17.05
CA PHE A 460 -18.81 24.39 -18.41
C PHE A 460 -17.68 23.35 -18.43
N LYS A 461 -17.98 22.13 -18.89
CA LYS A 461 -16.95 21.13 -19.21
C LYS A 461 -16.16 21.65 -20.40
N ALA A 462 -14.89 22.00 -20.20
CA ALA A 462 -13.98 22.28 -21.32
C ALA A 462 -13.94 21.06 -22.24
N ARG A 463 -13.98 21.25 -23.56
CA ARG A 463 -13.84 20.12 -24.48
C ARG A 463 -12.42 19.55 -24.35
N HIS A 464 -12.27 18.26 -24.64
CA HIS A 464 -10.96 17.60 -24.65
C HIS A 464 -9.98 18.36 -25.56
N GLY A 465 -8.77 18.63 -25.06
CA GLY A 465 -7.77 19.45 -25.74
C GLY A 465 -7.88 20.96 -25.52
N GLU A 466 -8.95 21.46 -24.89
CA GLU A 466 -9.17 22.91 -24.74
C GLU A 466 -8.76 23.49 -23.38
N THR A 467 -8.26 22.66 -22.47
CA THR A 467 -7.69 23.14 -21.21
C THR A 467 -6.45 24.00 -21.47
N HIS A 468 -6.14 24.91 -20.55
CA HIS A 468 -4.96 25.77 -20.70
C HIS A 468 -3.65 24.98 -20.87
N SER A 469 -3.48 23.88 -20.13
CA SER A 469 -2.33 22.98 -20.25
C SER A 469 -2.29 22.24 -21.58
N ALA A 470 -3.44 21.76 -22.09
CA ALA A 470 -3.47 21.08 -23.39
C ALA A 470 -3.23 22.05 -24.55
N LYS A 471 -3.81 23.26 -24.50
CA LYS A 471 -3.55 24.31 -25.48
C LYS A 471 -2.07 24.67 -25.55
N ALA A 472 -1.44 24.89 -24.41
CA ALA A 472 -0.01 25.20 -24.33
C ALA A 472 0.87 24.07 -24.88
N PHE A 473 0.44 22.81 -24.78
CA PHE A 473 1.12 21.67 -25.39
C PHE A 473 0.99 21.72 -26.93
N PHE A 474 -0.23 21.82 -27.45
CA PHE A 474 -0.47 21.78 -28.90
C PHE A 474 0.06 23.02 -29.63
N GLU A 475 0.07 24.19 -28.99
CA GLU A 475 0.63 25.42 -29.56
C GLU A 475 2.10 25.27 -29.95
N VAL A 476 2.89 24.55 -29.14
CA VAL A 476 4.30 24.26 -29.46
C VAL A 476 4.41 23.36 -30.69
N LEU A 477 3.57 22.33 -30.79
CA LEU A 477 3.59 21.40 -31.92
C LEU A 477 3.11 22.06 -33.23
N HIS A 478 2.07 22.90 -33.17
CA HIS A 478 1.63 23.71 -34.32
C HIS A 478 2.71 24.68 -34.77
N SER A 479 3.42 25.32 -33.83
CA SER A 479 4.53 26.23 -34.14
C SER A 479 5.69 25.51 -34.85
N ALA A 480 5.88 24.23 -34.55
CA ALA A 480 6.84 23.35 -35.21
C ALA A 480 6.34 22.75 -36.54
N LYS A 481 5.15 23.15 -37.02
CA LYS A 481 4.50 22.65 -38.26
C LYS A 481 4.21 21.13 -38.23
N LEU A 482 3.88 20.60 -37.05
CA LEU A 482 3.55 19.19 -36.84
C LEU A 482 2.03 18.93 -36.86
N ASP A 483 1.28 19.60 -37.73
CA ASP A 483 -0.19 19.60 -37.71
C ASP A 483 -0.81 18.21 -37.87
N ASP A 484 -0.25 17.38 -38.75
CA ASP A 484 -0.76 16.03 -39.00
C ASP A 484 -0.46 15.10 -37.81
N PHE A 485 0.71 15.26 -37.18
CA PHE A 485 1.05 14.53 -35.96
C PHE A 485 0.16 14.96 -34.77
N VAL A 486 -0.19 16.25 -34.67
CA VAL A 486 -1.15 16.73 -33.68
C VAL A 486 -2.52 16.07 -33.85
N LYS A 487 -3.04 16.00 -35.08
CA LYS A 487 -4.33 15.34 -35.36
C LYS A 487 -4.32 13.89 -34.91
N GLU A 488 -3.25 13.15 -35.23
CA GLU A 488 -3.09 11.76 -34.83
C GLU A 488 -3.09 11.59 -33.30
N LEU A 489 -2.26 12.36 -32.59
CA LEU A 489 -2.19 12.30 -31.12
C LEU A 489 -3.54 12.59 -30.47
N GLN A 490 -4.29 13.55 -31.02
CA GLN A 490 -5.64 13.88 -30.55
C GLN A 490 -6.64 12.75 -30.82
N GLU A 491 -6.60 12.13 -32.00
CA GLU A 491 -7.46 10.99 -32.33
C GLU A 491 -7.18 9.79 -31.43
N LYS A 492 -5.90 9.47 -31.19
CA LYS A 492 -5.50 8.38 -30.30
C LYS A 492 -5.89 8.65 -28.86
N ALA A 493 -5.67 9.87 -28.36
CA ALA A 493 -6.11 10.24 -27.01
C ALA A 493 -7.63 10.10 -26.84
N LYS A 494 -8.42 10.48 -27.86
CA LYS A 494 -9.88 10.32 -27.87
C LYS A 494 -10.31 8.85 -27.91
N GLN A 495 -9.73 8.04 -28.80
CA GLN A 495 -10.06 6.61 -28.94
C GLN A 495 -9.90 5.86 -27.61
N ASP A 496 -8.78 6.05 -26.93
CA ASP A 496 -8.51 5.39 -25.65
C ASP A 496 -9.49 5.78 -24.53
N MET A 497 -10.04 7.01 -24.56
CA MET A 497 -11.02 7.45 -23.57
C MET A 497 -12.38 6.75 -23.77
N VAL A 498 -12.80 6.53 -25.01
CA VAL A 498 -14.09 5.85 -25.33
C VAL A 498 -14.06 4.37 -24.91
N VAL A 499 -12.91 3.71 -25.04
CA VAL A 499 -12.72 2.32 -24.60
C VAL A 499 -12.87 2.19 -23.07
N ASN A 500 -12.41 3.18 -22.31
CA ASN A 500 -12.53 3.17 -20.86
C ASN A 500 -13.97 3.44 -20.37
N GLU A 501 -14.72 4.33 -21.01
CA GLU A 501 -16.12 4.61 -20.62
C GLU A 501 -17.06 3.43 -20.88
N THR A 502 -16.88 2.72 -21.99
CA THR A 502 -17.69 1.55 -22.36
C THR A 502 -17.46 0.35 -21.45
N SER A 503 -16.25 0.19 -20.89
CA SER A 503 -15.93 -0.87 -19.91
C SER A 503 -16.58 -0.68 -18.53
N SER A 504 -17.09 0.52 -18.22
CA SER A 504 -17.63 0.89 -16.91
C SER A 504 -19.15 0.76 -16.77
N LYS A 505 -19.88 0.47 -17.86
CA LYS A 505 -21.33 0.27 -17.82
C LYS A 505 -21.66 -1.19 -17.51
N VAL A 506 -21.80 -1.50 -16.22
CA VAL A 506 -22.47 -2.72 -15.75
C VAL A 506 -23.92 -2.71 -16.26
N PRO A 507 -24.43 -3.79 -16.88
CA PRO A 507 -25.84 -3.86 -17.28
C PRO A 507 -26.72 -3.72 -16.04
N SER A 508 -27.60 -2.72 -16.03
CA SER A 508 -28.67 -2.64 -15.05
C SER A 508 -29.58 -3.85 -15.22
N LEU A 509 -29.54 -4.80 -14.28
CA LEU A 509 -30.54 -5.85 -14.20
C LEU A 509 -31.91 -5.19 -13.90
N LYS A 510 -32.89 -5.48 -14.76
CA LYS A 510 -34.30 -5.15 -14.57
C LYS A 510 -34.95 -6.12 -13.62
#